data_AF-A0A382IUQ4-F1
#
_entry.id   AF-A0A382IUQ4-F1
#
_cell.length_a   1.000
_cell.length_b   1.000
_cell.length_c   1.000
_cell.angle_alpha   90.00
_cell.angle_beta   90.00
_cell.angle_gamma   90.00
#
_symmetry.space_group_name_H-M   'P 1'
#
loop_
_entity.id
_entity.type
_entity.pdbx_description
1 polymer ?
#
loop_
_entity_poly.entity_id
_entity_poly.type
_entity_poly.pdbx_seq_one_letter_code
_entity_poly.pdbx_strand_id
1 'polypeptide(L)'
;MSRPIINPGSLYWTGQHWIDYIKEPGADTHSGMVSLWHTHYCEAGEGTAVFIDIPGADGYQALCTDNRDIAAFHVAWMKGRGGIHDLDLEVVPASIRREGNILKAPSWVIESVDSRVVATWRKIDPPVILDGPSPKFKEGWDVYSFLFFAWEASITLNDREIPGKPYGRDIWAPTIGGERSSCVFALSEVFVDIEA
;
A
#
# COMPACT_ATOMS: atom_id res chain seq x y z
N MET A 1 32.91 -7.75 0.62
CA MET A 1 32.93 -7.13 1.95
C MET A 1 31.61 -7.45 2.64
N SER A 2 31.61 -7.82 3.92
CA SER A 2 30.35 -7.97 4.66
C SER A 2 29.66 -6.62 4.79
N ARG A 3 28.33 -6.59 4.73
CA ARG A 3 27.56 -5.37 4.93
C ARG A 3 27.86 -4.80 6.34
N PRO A 4 28.00 -3.47 6.50
CA PRO A 4 28.17 -2.87 7.81
C PRO A 4 26.93 -3.10 8.68
N ILE A 5 27.12 -3.15 10.01
CA ILE A 5 26.03 -3.30 10.99
C ILE A 5 25.14 -2.05 11.03
N ILE A 6 25.72 -0.89 10.71
CA ILE A 6 25.01 0.39 10.59
C ILE A 6 24.93 0.70 9.09
N ASN A 7 23.71 0.91 8.59
CA ASN A 7 23.53 1.38 7.21
C ASN A 7 24.07 2.84 7.12
N PRO A 8 25.05 3.12 6.25
CA PRO A 8 25.67 4.44 6.17
C PRO A 8 24.81 5.47 5.41
N GLY A 9 23.73 5.02 4.74
CA GLY A 9 22.88 5.89 3.94
C GLY A 9 21.95 6.78 4.77
N SER A 10 21.23 7.64 4.05
CA SER A 10 20.25 8.55 4.61
C SER A 10 18.84 7.96 4.51
N LEU A 11 18.06 8.08 5.58
CA LEU A 11 16.66 7.65 5.59
C LEU A 11 15.85 8.51 4.60
N TYR A 12 15.29 7.89 3.57
CA TYR A 12 14.42 8.57 2.61
C TYR A 12 12.95 8.55 3.06
N TRP A 13 12.46 7.36 3.42
CA TRP A 13 11.10 7.18 3.89
C TRP A 13 11.02 6.00 4.86
N THR A 14 10.19 6.13 5.89
CA THR A 14 9.68 4.97 6.63
C THR A 14 8.21 5.12 6.97
N GLY A 15 7.51 3.99 6.97
CA GLY A 15 6.08 3.96 7.23
C GLY A 15 5.51 2.56 7.09
N GLN A 16 4.24 2.52 6.74
CA GLN A 16 3.48 1.33 6.41
C GLN A 16 2.93 1.47 5.00
N HIS A 17 2.88 0.36 4.28
CA HIS A 17 2.27 0.29 2.96
C HIS A 17 1.26 -0.85 2.95
N TRP A 18 0.00 -0.55 2.65
CA TRP A 18 -1.10 -1.50 2.65
C TRP A 18 -1.76 -1.52 1.28
N ILE A 19 -1.92 -2.71 0.72
CA ILE A 19 -2.51 -2.94 -0.59
C ILE A 19 -3.68 -3.92 -0.43
N ASP A 20 -4.86 -3.51 -0.86
CA ASP A 20 -6.05 -4.35 -1.00
C ASP A 20 -6.56 -4.24 -2.44
N TYR A 21 -6.14 -5.18 -3.29
CA TYR A 21 -6.53 -5.25 -4.70
C TYR A 21 -7.38 -6.50 -4.92
N ILE A 22 -8.66 -6.30 -5.24
CA ILE A 22 -9.63 -7.37 -5.47
C ILE A 22 -10.18 -7.31 -6.89
N LYS A 23 -10.54 -8.47 -7.40
CA LYS A 23 -11.26 -8.60 -8.67
C LYS A 23 -12.16 -9.83 -8.66
N GLU A 24 -13.15 -9.84 -9.54
CA GLU A 24 -13.97 -11.03 -9.74
C GLU A 24 -13.16 -12.18 -10.38
N PRO A 25 -13.49 -13.45 -10.08
CA PRO A 25 -12.81 -14.59 -10.69
C PRO A 25 -12.88 -14.55 -12.22
N GLY A 26 -11.72 -14.60 -12.88
CA GLY A 26 -11.63 -14.54 -14.34
C GLY A 26 -11.69 -13.13 -14.95
N ALA A 27 -11.86 -12.08 -14.13
CA ALA A 27 -11.81 -10.70 -14.62
C ALA A 27 -10.37 -10.25 -14.91
N ASP A 28 -10.21 -9.45 -15.96
CA ASP A 28 -8.93 -8.82 -16.32
C ASP A 28 -8.70 -7.50 -15.58
N THR A 29 -9.77 -6.83 -15.17
CA THR A 29 -9.73 -5.56 -14.44
C THR A 29 -10.06 -5.74 -12.95
N HIS A 30 -9.59 -4.80 -12.14
CA HIS A 30 -9.92 -4.74 -10.73
C HIS A 30 -11.34 -4.28 -10.49
N SER A 31 -11.97 -4.84 -9.47
CA SER A 31 -13.26 -4.37 -8.96
C SER A 31 -13.08 -3.31 -7.87
N GLY A 32 -11.94 -3.35 -7.18
CA GLY A 32 -11.55 -2.34 -6.19
C GLY A 32 -10.05 -2.41 -5.91
N MET A 33 -9.44 -1.24 -5.79
CA MET A 33 -8.04 -1.07 -5.44
C MET A 33 -7.90 -0.02 -4.34
N VAL A 34 -7.27 -0.40 -3.24
CA VAL A 34 -6.85 0.52 -2.17
C VAL A 34 -5.35 0.35 -1.95
N SER A 35 -4.59 1.43 -2.10
CA SER A 35 -3.15 1.49 -1.83
C SER A 35 -2.88 2.62 -0.83
N LEU A 36 -2.64 2.26 0.43
CA LEU A 36 -2.50 3.16 1.57
C LEU A 36 -1.05 3.25 2.01
N TRP A 37 -0.55 4.47 2.12
CA TRP A 37 0.77 4.82 2.62
C TRP A 37 0.60 5.60 3.92
N HIS A 38 0.86 4.95 5.05
CA HIS A 38 0.91 5.62 6.35
C HIS A 38 2.37 5.93 6.67
N THR A 39 2.75 7.18 6.45
CA THR A 39 4.14 7.65 6.53
C THR A 39 4.44 8.07 7.95
N HIS A 40 5.51 7.50 8.53
CA HIS A 40 6.05 7.92 9.82
C HIS A 40 7.16 8.96 9.66
N TYR A 41 7.89 8.93 8.55
CA TYR A 41 8.92 9.91 8.23
C TYR A 41 9.17 9.98 6.73
N CYS A 42 9.19 11.21 6.21
CA CYS A 42 9.93 11.63 5.02
C CYS A 42 10.14 13.16 5.09
N GLU A 43 10.71 13.76 4.06
CA GLU A 43 10.91 15.21 3.99
C GLU A 43 9.60 16.03 4.05
N ALA A 44 8.47 15.44 3.65
CA ALA A 44 7.15 16.05 3.71
C ALA A 44 6.46 15.89 5.09
N GLY A 45 7.10 15.20 6.04
CA GLY A 45 6.62 15.00 7.40
C GLY A 45 5.94 13.65 7.64
N GLU A 46 4.84 13.67 8.41
CA GLU A 46 4.06 12.50 8.82
C GLU A 46 2.61 12.64 8.31
N GLY A 47 1.99 11.52 7.94
CA GLY A 47 0.59 11.49 7.51
C GLY A 47 0.26 10.29 6.64
N THR A 48 -0.95 10.26 6.11
CA THR A 48 -1.50 9.14 5.36
C THR A 48 -2.01 9.57 4.00
N ALA A 49 -1.61 8.85 2.95
CA ALA A 49 -2.11 9.01 1.60
C ALA A 49 -2.72 7.68 1.11
N VAL A 50 -3.94 7.71 0.61
CA VAL A 50 -4.69 6.52 0.19
C VAL A 50 -5.18 6.69 -1.24
N PHE A 51 -4.56 5.96 -2.16
CA PHE A 51 -5.04 5.85 -3.52
C PHE A 51 -6.20 4.86 -3.55
N ILE A 52 -7.37 5.31 -4.03
CA ILE A 52 -8.58 4.48 -4.14
C ILE A 52 -9.08 4.51 -5.57
N ASP A 53 -9.31 3.32 -6.14
CA ASP A 53 -9.95 3.13 -7.43
C ASP A 53 -10.99 2.02 -7.32
N ILE A 54 -12.26 2.42 -7.22
CA ILE A 54 -13.43 1.55 -7.32
C ILE A 54 -14.18 2.00 -8.59
N PRO A 55 -14.05 1.26 -9.70
CA PRO A 55 -14.63 1.68 -10.97
C PRO A 55 -16.16 1.49 -11.03
N GLY A 56 -16.79 2.15 -12.01
CA GLY A 56 -18.22 2.03 -12.30
C GLY A 56 -19.03 3.27 -11.91
N ALA A 57 -20.31 3.30 -12.29
CA ALA A 57 -21.19 4.44 -12.08
C ALA A 57 -21.40 4.77 -10.58
N ASP A 58 -21.42 3.74 -9.74
CA ASP A 58 -21.53 3.87 -8.28
C ASP A 58 -20.15 3.72 -7.60
N GLY A 59 -19.08 4.02 -8.34
CA GLY A 59 -17.69 3.89 -7.93
C GLY A 59 -17.17 5.08 -7.11
N TYR A 60 -15.90 5.02 -6.75
CA TYR A 60 -15.20 6.10 -6.06
C TYR A 60 -13.70 6.07 -6.43
N GLN A 61 -13.21 7.17 -6.99
CA GLN A 61 -11.81 7.34 -7.39
C GLN A 61 -11.27 8.61 -6.76
N ALA A 62 -10.31 8.47 -5.85
CA ALA A 62 -9.72 9.61 -5.14
C ALA A 62 -8.37 9.26 -4.53
N LEU A 63 -7.55 10.28 -4.32
CA LEU A 63 -6.42 10.25 -3.40
C LEU A 63 -6.84 10.87 -2.07
N CYS A 64 -7.32 10.04 -1.15
CA CYS A 64 -7.74 10.47 0.17
C CYS A 64 -6.53 10.71 1.08
N THR A 65 -6.52 11.81 1.84
CA THR A 65 -5.38 12.12 2.72
C THR A 65 -5.76 12.97 3.95
N ASP A 66 -5.03 12.77 5.04
CA ASP A 66 -5.04 13.66 6.21
C ASP A 66 -3.98 14.78 6.11
N ASN A 67 -3.06 14.69 5.15
CA ASN A 67 -1.95 15.62 4.94
C ASN A 67 -1.62 15.77 3.45
N ARG A 68 -1.94 16.94 2.88
CA ARG A 68 -1.76 17.23 1.45
C ARG A 68 -0.30 17.17 1.00
N ASP A 69 0.65 17.53 1.85
CA ASP A 69 2.07 17.49 1.50
C ASP A 69 2.55 16.04 1.36
N ILE A 70 2.03 15.14 2.20
CA ILE A 70 2.27 13.69 2.11
C ILE A 70 1.63 13.09 0.86
N ALA A 71 0.42 13.50 0.51
CA ALA A 71 -0.20 13.09 -0.76
C ALA A 71 0.63 13.53 -1.97
N ALA A 72 1.09 14.78 -2.00
CA ALA A 72 1.95 15.30 -3.07
C ALA A 72 3.28 14.54 -3.17
N PHE A 73 3.91 14.27 -2.02
CA PHE A 73 5.13 13.45 -1.94
C PHE A 73 4.93 12.06 -2.57
N HIS A 74 3.87 11.35 -2.20
CA HIS A 74 3.60 10.00 -2.73
C HIS A 74 3.23 10.01 -4.21
N VAL A 75 2.49 11.01 -4.69
CA VAL A 75 2.24 11.18 -6.14
C VAL A 75 3.56 11.36 -6.89
N ALA A 76 4.46 12.20 -6.40
CA ALA A 76 5.76 12.41 -7.03
C ALA A 76 6.63 11.14 -7.00
N TRP A 77 6.68 10.45 -5.86
CA TRP A 77 7.51 9.27 -5.67
C TRP A 77 7.03 8.06 -6.48
N MET A 78 5.71 7.90 -6.62
CA MET A 78 5.11 6.74 -7.29
C MET A 78 4.87 6.95 -8.79
N LYS A 79 5.06 8.16 -9.31
CA LYS A 79 4.86 8.49 -10.72
C LYS A 79 5.63 7.57 -11.66
N GLY A 80 4.94 7.03 -12.65
CA GLY A 80 5.49 6.14 -13.69
C GLY A 80 5.63 4.68 -13.24
N ARG A 81 5.16 4.31 -12.04
CA ARG A 81 5.16 2.91 -11.57
C ARG A 81 3.97 2.10 -12.07
N GLY A 82 3.00 2.72 -12.75
CA GLY A 82 1.82 2.06 -13.30
C GLY A 82 0.69 1.87 -12.31
N GLY A 83 -0.46 1.43 -12.84
CA GLY A 83 -1.67 1.12 -12.07
C GLY A 83 -2.30 2.36 -11.43
N ILE A 84 -2.81 2.20 -10.21
CA ILE A 84 -3.55 3.25 -9.49
C ILE A 84 -2.74 4.54 -9.25
N HIS A 85 -1.40 4.44 -9.24
CA HIS A 85 -0.51 5.57 -8.95
C HIS A 85 -0.31 6.52 -10.13
N ASP A 86 -0.67 6.09 -11.34
CA ASP A 86 -0.60 6.91 -12.56
C ASP A 86 -1.97 7.47 -12.98
N LEU A 87 -3.02 7.20 -12.20
CA LEU A 87 -4.33 7.78 -12.41
C LEU A 87 -4.34 9.26 -11.98
N ASP A 88 -5.07 10.09 -12.73
CA ASP A 88 -5.35 11.47 -12.35
C ASP A 88 -6.47 11.50 -11.31
N LEU A 89 -6.11 11.34 -10.03
CA LEU A 89 -7.04 11.26 -8.91
C LEU A 89 -7.18 12.62 -8.21
N GLU A 90 -8.42 13.00 -7.89
CA GLU A 90 -8.67 14.16 -7.04
C GLU A 90 -8.11 13.94 -5.64
N VAL A 91 -7.39 14.94 -5.10
CA VAL A 91 -6.87 14.90 -3.72
C VAL A 91 -7.96 15.36 -2.75
N VAL A 92 -8.50 14.42 -1.98
CA VAL A 92 -9.64 14.63 -1.09
C VAL A 92 -9.20 14.58 0.38
N PRO A 93 -9.49 15.59 1.21
CA PRO A 93 -9.28 15.51 2.65
C PRO A 93 -10.10 14.39 3.27
N ALA A 94 -9.50 13.58 4.15
CA ALA A 94 -10.16 12.46 4.79
C ALA A 94 -9.67 12.23 6.23
N SER A 95 -10.55 11.72 7.08
CA SER A 95 -10.20 11.10 8.35
C SER A 95 -9.83 9.64 8.08
N ILE A 96 -8.63 9.24 8.50
CA ILE A 96 -8.07 7.90 8.22
C ILE A 96 -7.68 7.26 9.54
N ARG A 97 -8.18 6.04 9.78
CA ARG A 97 -7.95 5.34 11.05
C ARG A 97 -7.93 3.84 10.87
N ARG A 98 -7.16 3.17 11.73
CA ARG A 98 -7.10 1.71 11.78
C ARG A 98 -8.18 1.17 12.72
N GLU A 99 -8.77 0.06 12.34
CA GLU A 99 -9.70 -0.72 13.15
C GLU A 99 -9.32 -2.22 13.14
N GLY A 100 -10.08 -3.01 13.89
CA GLY A 100 -9.94 -4.46 13.92
C GLY A 100 -8.73 -4.95 14.69
N ASN A 101 -8.49 -6.26 14.59
CA ASN A 101 -7.37 -6.94 15.25
C ASN A 101 -6.29 -7.25 14.22
N ILE A 102 -5.08 -6.73 14.42
CA ILE A 102 -3.95 -6.88 13.50
C ILE A 102 -3.61 -8.34 13.15
N LEU A 103 -3.91 -9.28 14.05
CA LEU A 103 -3.64 -10.71 13.86
C LEU A 103 -4.75 -11.47 13.13
N LYS A 104 -5.93 -10.85 12.91
CA LYS A 104 -7.11 -11.57 12.41
C LYS A 104 -7.79 -10.87 11.24
N ALA A 105 -8.14 -9.60 11.46
CA ALA A 105 -8.94 -8.79 10.56
C ALA A 105 -8.62 -7.31 10.76
N PRO A 106 -7.38 -6.83 10.52
CA PRO A 106 -7.10 -5.41 10.49
C PRO A 106 -7.89 -4.75 9.37
N SER A 107 -8.33 -3.54 9.62
CA SER A 107 -8.97 -2.71 8.61
C SER A 107 -8.49 -1.27 8.69
N TRP A 108 -8.60 -0.58 7.56
CA TRP A 108 -8.48 0.86 7.47
C TRP A 108 -9.82 1.44 7.08
N VAL A 109 -10.22 2.47 7.80
CA VAL A 109 -11.42 3.25 7.55
C VAL A 109 -10.99 4.61 7.04
N ILE A 110 -11.47 4.97 5.84
CA ILE A 110 -11.20 6.21 5.14
C ILE A 110 -12.53 6.94 4.98
N GLU A 111 -12.67 8.09 5.64
CA GLU A 111 -13.89 8.89 5.63
C GLU A 111 -13.60 10.26 5.03
N SER A 112 -14.13 10.51 3.83
CA SER A 112 -14.21 11.84 3.23
C SER A 112 -15.60 12.44 3.45
N VAL A 113 -15.84 13.65 2.92
CA VAL A 113 -17.13 14.34 3.07
C VAL A 113 -18.29 13.53 2.50
N ASP A 114 -18.08 12.87 1.36
CA ASP A 114 -19.14 12.23 0.58
C ASP A 114 -19.02 10.70 0.52
N SER A 115 -17.99 10.11 1.14
CA SER A 115 -17.73 8.68 1.02
C SER A 115 -17.01 8.09 2.22
N ARG A 116 -17.35 6.84 2.51
CA ARG A 116 -16.71 5.99 3.50
C ARG A 116 -16.21 4.73 2.82
N VAL A 117 -14.90 4.53 2.81
CA VAL A 117 -14.26 3.31 2.29
C VAL A 117 -13.66 2.54 3.46
N VAL A 118 -13.94 1.24 3.54
CA VAL A 118 -13.30 0.34 4.52
C VAL A 118 -12.62 -0.81 3.77
N ALA A 119 -11.31 -0.91 3.89
CA ALA A 119 -10.51 -2.03 3.40
C ALA A 119 -10.13 -2.95 4.57
N THR A 120 -10.28 -4.27 4.41
CA THR A 120 -10.06 -5.25 5.49
C THR A 120 -9.34 -6.48 4.97
N TRP A 121 -8.26 -6.88 5.66
CA TRP A 121 -7.45 -8.05 5.33
C TRP A 121 -7.78 -9.21 6.27
N ARG A 122 -7.86 -10.44 5.77
CA ARG A 122 -8.17 -11.67 6.53
C ARG A 122 -7.34 -12.84 5.99
N LYS A 123 -7.34 -13.96 6.74
CA LYS A 123 -6.56 -15.16 6.40
C LYS A 123 -5.10 -14.78 6.08
N ILE A 124 -4.46 -14.21 7.10
CA ILE A 124 -3.14 -13.59 7.02
C ILE A 124 -2.07 -14.66 7.20
N ASP A 125 -1.14 -14.74 6.26
CA ASP A 125 0.01 -15.64 6.33
C ASP A 125 1.00 -15.19 7.41
N PRO A 126 1.87 -16.09 7.90
CA PRO A 126 3.03 -15.69 8.69
C PRO A 126 3.85 -14.61 7.96
N PRO A 127 4.45 -13.67 8.71
CA PRO A 127 5.16 -12.57 8.08
C PRO A 127 6.45 -13.04 7.39
N VAL A 128 6.84 -12.30 6.37
CA VAL A 128 8.17 -12.39 5.76
C VAL A 128 8.94 -11.10 6.01
N ILE A 129 10.25 -11.25 6.24
CA ILE A 129 11.16 -10.12 6.38
C ILE A 129 11.87 -9.96 5.04
N LEU A 130 11.69 -8.79 4.42
CA LEU A 130 12.42 -8.36 3.25
C LEU A 130 13.67 -7.61 3.69
N ASP A 131 14.84 -8.11 3.28
CA ASP A 131 16.10 -7.37 3.24
C ASP A 131 16.54 -7.26 1.77
N GLY A 132 16.26 -6.11 1.17
CA GLY A 132 16.48 -5.81 -0.23
C GLY A 132 17.59 -4.78 -0.41
N PRO A 133 18.88 -5.17 -0.38
CA PRO A 133 19.97 -4.24 -0.68
C PRO A 133 19.90 -3.75 -2.13
N SER A 134 20.43 -2.56 -2.37
CA SER A 134 20.67 -2.03 -3.71
C SER A 134 21.46 -3.05 -4.57
N PRO A 135 21.13 -3.24 -5.87
CA PRO A 135 20.11 -2.52 -6.64
C PRO A 135 18.78 -3.28 -6.78
N LYS A 136 18.44 -4.16 -5.82
CA LYS A 136 17.38 -5.18 -6.00
C LYS A 136 16.00 -4.59 -6.34
N PHE A 137 15.66 -3.44 -5.75
CA PHE A 137 14.38 -2.74 -5.97
C PHE A 137 14.55 -1.41 -6.70
N LYS A 138 15.63 -0.69 -6.39
CA LYS A 138 16.01 0.58 -7.02
C LYS A 138 17.53 0.75 -6.84
N GLU A 139 18.21 1.15 -7.90
CA GLU A 139 19.63 1.50 -7.84
C GLU A 139 19.86 2.59 -6.79
N GLY A 140 20.94 2.44 -6.01
CA GLY A 140 21.30 3.35 -4.92
C GLY A 140 20.44 3.27 -3.66
N TRP A 141 19.47 2.34 -3.59
CA TRP A 141 18.48 2.31 -2.51
C TRP A 141 18.39 0.94 -1.85
N ASP A 142 18.54 0.93 -0.53
CA ASP A 142 18.28 -0.23 0.31
C ASP A 142 16.83 -0.20 0.81
N VAL A 143 16.18 -1.37 0.81
CA VAL A 143 14.79 -1.54 1.25
C VAL A 143 14.72 -2.60 2.34
N TYR A 144 14.02 -2.29 3.43
CA TYR A 144 13.72 -3.24 4.49
C TYR A 144 12.23 -3.22 4.77
N SER A 145 11.59 -4.37 4.82
CA SER A 145 10.13 -4.43 4.99
C SER A 145 9.68 -5.65 5.80
N PHE A 146 8.69 -5.46 6.67
CA PHE A 146 8.04 -6.51 7.44
C PHE A 146 6.63 -6.76 6.89
N LEU A 147 6.52 -7.76 6.01
CA LEU A 147 5.40 -7.96 5.10
C LEU A 147 4.48 -9.10 5.56
N PHE A 148 3.19 -8.89 5.39
CA PHE A 148 2.13 -9.88 5.59
C PHE A 148 1.27 -9.97 4.35
N PHE A 149 0.88 -11.19 3.98
CA PHE A 149 -0.02 -11.45 2.84
C PHE A 149 -1.36 -11.94 3.34
N ALA A 150 -2.45 -11.49 2.72
CA ALA A 150 -3.81 -11.86 3.09
C ALA A 150 -4.52 -12.52 1.91
N TRP A 151 -5.01 -13.74 2.09
CA TRP A 151 -5.70 -14.49 1.03
C TRP A 151 -7.21 -14.30 1.02
N GLU A 152 -7.73 -13.52 1.97
CA GLU A 152 -9.09 -13.02 1.97
C GLU A 152 -9.03 -11.53 2.27
N ALA A 153 -9.82 -10.73 1.55
CA ALA A 153 -9.92 -9.29 1.78
C ALA A 153 -11.30 -8.80 1.33
N SER A 154 -11.70 -7.62 1.81
CA SER A 154 -12.96 -6.99 1.44
C SER A 154 -12.80 -5.48 1.42
N ILE A 155 -13.36 -4.85 0.40
CA ILE A 155 -13.54 -3.40 0.33
C ILE A 155 -15.04 -3.10 0.40
N THR A 156 -15.42 -2.12 1.22
CA THR A 156 -16.77 -1.55 1.23
C THR A 156 -16.71 -0.08 0.85
N LEU A 157 -17.69 0.40 0.10
CA LEU A 157 -17.94 1.81 -0.22
C LEU A 157 -19.34 2.16 0.26
N ASN A 158 -19.47 3.07 1.22
CA ASN A 158 -20.75 3.45 1.82
C ASN A 158 -21.57 2.22 2.25
N ASP A 159 -20.92 1.30 2.97
CA ASP A 159 -21.45 0.01 3.45
C ASP A 159 -21.82 -1.00 2.35
N ARG A 160 -21.70 -0.64 1.07
CA ARG A 160 -21.85 -1.58 -0.05
C ARG A 160 -20.54 -2.34 -0.26
N GLU A 161 -20.62 -3.67 -0.18
CA GLU A 161 -19.48 -4.54 -0.49
C GLU A 161 -19.14 -4.49 -1.98
N ILE A 162 -17.85 -4.33 -2.27
CA ILE A 162 -17.31 -4.37 -3.63
C ILE A 162 -17.06 -5.84 -4.00
N PRO A 163 -17.62 -6.34 -5.12
CA PRO A 163 -17.46 -7.74 -5.50
C PRO A 163 -16.00 -8.02 -5.84
N GLY A 164 -15.52 -9.21 -5.48
CA GLY A 164 -14.18 -9.67 -5.85
C GLY A 164 -13.47 -10.37 -4.71
N LYS A 165 -12.29 -10.91 -5.02
CA LYS A 165 -11.39 -11.56 -4.07
C LYS A 165 -9.93 -11.20 -4.37
N PRO A 166 -9.03 -11.35 -3.38
CA PRO A 166 -7.60 -11.36 -3.66
C PRO A 166 -7.24 -12.44 -4.66
N TYR A 167 -6.15 -12.24 -5.40
CA TYR A 167 -5.67 -13.17 -6.41
C TYR A 167 -4.15 -13.34 -6.32
N GLY A 168 -3.64 -14.47 -6.76
CA GLY A 168 -2.20 -14.74 -6.77
C GLY A 168 -1.46 -13.89 -7.79
N ARG A 169 -0.27 -13.42 -7.42
CA ARG A 169 0.66 -12.68 -8.27
C ARG A 169 2.05 -13.27 -8.13
N ASP A 170 2.72 -13.44 -9.25
CA ASP A 170 4.11 -13.91 -9.35
C ASP A 170 5.13 -12.77 -9.37
N ILE A 171 4.69 -11.50 -9.35
CA ILE A 171 5.55 -10.30 -9.35
C ILE A 171 6.58 -10.29 -8.20
N TRP A 172 6.31 -11.07 -7.15
CA TRP A 172 7.12 -11.18 -5.94
C TRP A 172 8.19 -12.28 -6.05
N ALA A 173 8.09 -13.15 -7.05
CA ALA A 173 9.01 -14.27 -7.23
C ALA A 173 10.49 -13.83 -7.34
N PRO A 174 10.85 -12.72 -8.02
CA PRO A 174 12.24 -12.27 -8.10
C PRO A 174 12.80 -11.73 -6.77
N THR A 175 11.95 -11.35 -5.81
CA THR A 175 12.35 -10.65 -4.58
C THR A 175 12.15 -11.51 -3.33
N ILE A 176 10.92 -11.79 -2.96
CA ILE A 176 10.55 -12.54 -1.74
C ILE A 176 10.07 -13.97 -2.03
N GLY A 177 10.14 -14.38 -3.31
CA GLY A 177 9.91 -15.74 -3.78
C GLY A 177 8.44 -16.14 -3.86
N GLY A 178 8.12 -16.99 -4.84
CA GLY A 178 6.81 -17.64 -4.98
C GLY A 178 5.65 -16.73 -5.38
N GLU A 179 4.50 -17.36 -5.56
CA GLU A 179 3.22 -16.66 -5.71
C GLU A 179 2.82 -16.05 -4.36
N ARG A 180 2.31 -14.82 -4.40
CA ARG A 180 1.79 -14.10 -3.23
C ARG A 180 0.47 -13.43 -3.55
N SER A 181 -0.33 -13.18 -2.53
CA SER A 181 -1.60 -12.48 -2.69
C SER A 181 -1.41 -11.07 -3.25
N SER A 182 -2.39 -10.60 -4.02
CA SER A 182 -2.58 -9.20 -4.41
C SER A 182 -2.84 -8.28 -3.23
N CYS A 183 -3.19 -8.85 -2.07
CA CYS A 183 -3.42 -8.12 -0.83
C CYS A 183 -2.25 -8.36 0.13
N VAL A 184 -1.53 -7.30 0.45
CA VAL A 184 -0.30 -7.31 1.24
C VAL A 184 -0.26 -6.07 2.11
N PHE A 185 0.38 -6.17 3.27
CA PHE A 185 0.74 -4.99 4.04
C PHE A 185 2.11 -5.10 4.69
N ALA A 186 2.86 -4.01 4.65
CA ALA A 186 4.06 -3.80 5.42
C ALA A 186 3.72 -3.02 6.69
N LEU A 187 3.96 -3.60 7.87
CA LEU A 187 3.81 -2.88 9.14
C LEU A 187 4.98 -1.95 9.47
N SER A 188 6.11 -2.18 8.79
CA SER A 188 7.29 -1.34 8.85
C SER A 188 7.99 -1.54 7.53
N GLU A 189 8.11 -0.47 6.77
CA GLU A 189 8.93 -0.43 5.56
C GLU A 189 9.83 0.80 5.62
N VAL A 190 11.05 0.62 5.11
CA VAL A 190 12.13 1.60 5.18
C VAL A 190 12.83 1.62 3.84
N PHE A 191 12.98 2.81 3.27
CA PHE A 191 13.84 3.07 2.13
C PHE A 191 14.99 3.97 2.58
N VAL A 192 16.22 3.50 2.35
CA VAL A 192 17.46 4.20 2.66
C VAL A 192 18.18 4.52 1.36
N ASP A 193 18.48 5.78 1.13
CA ASP A 193 19.33 6.23 0.03
C ASP A 193 20.80 6.07 0.45
N ILE A 194 21.53 5.19 -0.21
CA ILE A 194 22.94 4.90 0.12
C ILE A 194 23.93 5.74 -0.72
N GLU A 195 23.43 6.62 -1.58
CA GLU A 195 24.21 7.52 -2.43
C GLU A 195 24.12 8.99 -2.01
N ALA A 196 23.19 9.32 -1.11
CA ALA A 196 22.95 10.66 -0.58
C ALA A 196 24.10 11.22 0.30
#